data_AF-A0A1X7GEA5-F1
#
_entry.id   AF-A0A1X7GEA5-F1
#
_cell.length_a   1.000
_cell.length_b   1.000
_cell.length_c   1.000
_cell.angle_alpha   90.00
_cell.angle_beta   90.00
_cell.angle_gamma   90.00
#
_symmetry.space_group_name_H-M   'P 1'
#
loop_
_entity.id
_entity.type
_entity.pdbx_description
1 polymer ?
#
loop_
_entity_poly.entity_id
_entity_poly.type
_entity_poly.pdbx_seq_one_letter_code
_entity_poly.pdbx_strand_id
1 'polypeptide(L)'
;MNVRKKEKVMVQLMLGTSLILGFIPPLIMFLASRKKKIFYRETSRKALNFHLTIFPLFLVSYILPSSFKSFSYIILIIESFSILNAMISILIHKPYKYWALPYLKERR
;
A
#
# COMPACT_ATOMS: atom_id res chain seq x y z
N MET A 1 16.43 8.55 -8.85
CA MET A 1 16.99 7.34 -8.21
C MET A 1 17.08 6.22 -9.25
N ASN A 2 18.24 5.63 -9.48
CA ASN A 2 18.40 4.59 -10.52
C ASN A 2 17.89 3.23 -9.99
N VAL A 3 16.59 2.97 -10.13
CA VAL A 3 15.93 1.77 -9.60
C VAL A 3 16.14 0.58 -10.54
N ARG A 4 16.70 -0.52 -10.04
CA ARG A 4 16.96 -1.72 -10.84
C ARG A 4 15.67 -2.41 -11.27
N LYS A 5 15.67 -3.10 -12.42
CA LYS A 5 14.51 -3.87 -12.91
C LYS A 5 13.99 -4.87 -11.86
N LYS A 6 14.88 -5.60 -11.19
CA LYS A 6 14.53 -6.53 -10.09
C LYS A 6 13.80 -5.84 -8.94
N GLU A 7 14.15 -4.59 -8.65
CA GLU A 7 13.52 -3.82 -7.59
C GLU A 7 12.09 -3.41 -7.95
N LYS A 8 11.88 -2.98 -9.19
CA LYS A 8 10.54 -2.71 -9.71
C LYS A 8 9.67 -3.95 -9.63
N VAL A 9 10.15 -5.10 -10.10
CA VAL A 9 9.39 -6.36 -10.08
C VAL A 9 9.01 -6.77 -8.66
N MET A 10 9.94 -6.72 -7.70
CA MET A 10 9.62 -7.06 -6.31
C MET A 10 8.59 -6.12 -5.69
N VAL A 11 8.66 -4.82 -5.98
CA VAL A 11 7.68 -3.85 -5.50
C VAL A 11 6.31 -4.04 -6.15
N GLN A 12 6.26 -4.35 -7.44
CA GLN A 12 5.02 -4.67 -8.15
C GLN A 12 4.38 -5.95 -7.58
N LEU A 13 5.19 -6.98 -7.30
CA LEU A 13 4.71 -8.19 -6.62
C LEU A 13 4.18 -7.87 -5.21
N MET A 14 4.87 -7.01 -4.46
CA MET A 14 4.39 -6.57 -3.15
C MET A 14 3.05 -5.83 -3.24
N LEU A 15 2.90 -4.91 -4.20
CA LEU A 15 1.63 -4.18 -4.41
C LEU A 15 0.51 -5.10 -4.90
N GLY A 16 0.80 -6.01 -5.83
CA GLY A 16 -0.19 -6.97 -6.34
C GLY A 16 -0.64 -7.94 -5.26
N THR A 17 0.30 -8.48 -4.47
CA THR A 17 -0.03 -9.38 -3.35
C THR A 17 -0.74 -8.64 -2.22
N SER A 18 -0.52 -7.33 -2.04
CA SER A 18 -1.20 -6.53 -1.01
C SER A 18 -2.68 -6.28 -1.31
N LEU A 19 -3.12 -6.45 -2.56
CA LEU A 19 -4.55 -6.43 -2.91
C LEU A 19 -5.31 -7.61 -2.29
N ILE A 20 -4.64 -8.76 -2.12
CA ILE A 20 -5.24 -9.99 -1.58
C ILE A 20 -4.93 -10.12 -0.08
N LEU A 21 -3.68 -9.86 0.29
CA LEU A 21 -3.16 -10.09 1.65
C LEU A 21 -3.17 -8.81 2.52
N GLY A 22 -3.71 -7.70 2.01
CA GLY A 22 -3.80 -6.43 2.71
C GLY A 22 -2.43 -5.86 3.09
N PHE A 23 -2.29 -5.41 4.35
CA PHE A 23 -1.08 -4.75 4.84
C PHE A 23 0.13 -5.68 5.06
N ILE A 24 -0.04 -7.01 4.99
CA ILE A 24 1.02 -7.98 5.33
C ILE A 24 2.24 -7.87 4.40
N PRO A 25 2.12 -7.92 3.06
CA PRO A 25 3.29 -7.82 2.18
C PRO A 25 4.06 -6.49 2.31
N PRO A 26 3.38 -5.32 2.37
CA PRO A 26 4.04 -4.05 2.67
C PRO A 26 4.76 -4.05 4.02
N LEU A 27 4.19 -4.65 5.06
CA LEU A 27 4.81 -4.76 6.37
C LEU A 27 6.10 -5.58 6.32
N ILE A 28 6.06 -6.77 5.71
CA ILE A 28 7.24 -7.63 5.57
C ILE A 28 8.33 -6.89 4.79
N MET A 29 7.98 -6.28 3.66
CA MET A 29 8.94 -5.54 2.84
C MET A 29 9.52 -4.33 3.58
N PHE A 30 8.70 -3.60 4.35
CA PHE A 30 9.15 -2.45 5.15
C PHE A 30 10.15 -2.87 6.23
N LEU A 31 9.87 -3.97 6.95
CA LEU A 31 10.75 -4.51 7.97
C LEU A 31 12.07 -5.02 7.38
N ALA A 32 11.99 -5.77 6.27
CA ALA A 32 13.17 -6.32 5.59
C ALA A 32 14.04 -5.24 4.92
N SER A 33 13.45 -4.14 4.47
CA SER A 33 14.15 -3.07 3.74
C SER A 33 14.72 -1.96 4.64
N ARG A 34 14.54 -2.04 5.97
CA ARG A 34 14.92 -0.98 6.94
C ARG A 34 16.33 -0.42 6.79
N LYS A 35 17.31 -1.20 6.34
CA LYS A 35 18.74 -0.80 6.31
C LYS A 35 19.39 -0.71 4.92
N LYS A 36 18.73 -1.15 3.84
CA LYS A 36 19.45 -1.44 2.58
C LYS A 36 18.93 -0.74 1.33
N LYS A 37 17.64 -0.45 1.20
CA LYS A 37 17.06 0.05 -0.06
C LYS A 37 15.99 1.12 0.17
N ILE A 38 16.33 2.37 -0.12
CA ILE A 38 15.43 3.53 -0.01
C ILE A 38 14.14 3.29 -0.80
N PHE A 39 14.23 2.78 -2.03
CA PHE A 39 13.06 2.55 -2.91
C PHE A 39 12.02 1.62 -2.28
N TYR A 40 12.50 0.48 -1.76
CA TYR A 40 11.64 -0.51 -1.12
C TYR A 40 11.00 0.06 0.13
N ARG A 41 11.80 0.74 0.94
CA ARG A 41 11.36 1.31 2.20
C ARG A 41 10.31 2.39 1.98
N GLU A 42 10.52 3.30 1.03
CA GLU A 42 9.55 4.35 0.71
C GLU A 42 8.26 3.79 0.14
N THR A 43 8.36 2.87 -0.80
CA THR A 43 7.16 2.30 -1.44
C THR A 43 6.36 1.44 -0.45
N SER A 44 7.03 0.57 0.32
CA SER A 44 6.37 -0.21 1.37
C SER A 44 5.79 0.67 2.47
N ARG A 45 6.49 1.74 2.89
CA ARG A 45 5.98 2.72 3.87
C ARG A 45 4.69 3.38 3.38
N LYS A 46 4.69 3.85 2.13
CA LYS A 46 3.54 4.49 1.49
C LYS A 46 2.34 3.53 1.43
N ALA A 47 2.55 2.31 0.96
CA ALA A 47 1.50 1.28 0.90
C ALA A 47 1.01 0.89 2.30
N LEU A 48 1.91 0.71 3.26
CA LEU A 48 1.57 0.34 4.63
C LEU A 48 0.76 1.44 5.33
N ASN A 49 1.14 2.71 5.18
CA ASN A 49 0.35 3.84 5.68
C ASN A 49 -1.06 3.86 5.09
N PHE A 50 -1.19 3.54 3.81
CA PHE A 50 -2.47 3.47 3.13
C PHE A 50 -3.36 2.35 3.69
N HIS A 51 -2.85 1.11 3.72
CA HIS A 51 -3.60 -0.01 4.27
C HIS A 51 -3.93 0.18 5.77
N LEU A 52 -3.02 0.73 6.58
CA LEU A 52 -3.30 1.04 7.99
C LEU A 52 -4.34 2.16 8.18
N THR A 53 -4.50 3.06 7.21
CA THR A 53 -5.56 4.07 7.25
C THR A 53 -6.92 3.44 7.03
N ILE A 54 -6.98 2.44 6.14
CA ILE A 54 -8.22 1.79 5.72
C ILE A 54 -8.59 0.62 6.64
N PHE A 55 -7.61 -0.06 7.25
CA PHE A 55 -7.82 -1.24 8.09
C PHE A 55 -8.80 -1.03 9.25
N PRO A 56 -8.73 0.07 10.04
CA PRO A 56 -9.74 0.35 11.06
C PRO A 56 -11.16 0.50 10.50
N LEU A 57 -11.30 1.07 9.30
CA LEU A 57 -12.60 1.21 8.64
C LEU A 57 -13.19 -0.15 8.30
N PHE A 58 -12.38 -1.07 7.75
CA PHE A 58 -12.81 -2.45 7.50
C PHE A 58 -13.17 -3.20 8.78
N LEU A 59 -12.36 -3.04 9.83
CA LEU A 59 -12.60 -3.70 11.11
C LEU A 59 -13.93 -3.24 11.74
N VAL A 60 -14.18 -1.93 11.74
CA VAL A 60 -15.44 -1.35 12.23
C VAL A 60 -16.62 -1.83 11.39
N SER A 61 -16.48 -1.87 10.07
CA SER A 61 -17.55 -2.38 9.20
C SER A 61 -17.86 -3.86 9.37
N TYR A 62 -16.90 -4.67 9.81
CA TYR A 62 -17.14 -6.09 10.11
C TYR A 62 -18.05 -6.25 11.34
N ILE A 63 -17.94 -5.34 12.30
CA ILE A 63 -18.72 -5.34 13.55
C ILE A 63 -20.11 -4.70 13.35
N LEU A 64 -20.24 -3.79 12.39
CA LEU A 64 -21.48 -3.06 12.11
C LEU A 64 -22.54 -3.92 11.38
N PRO A 65 -23.83 -3.50 11.43
CA PRO A 65 -24.93 -4.16 10.72
C PRO A 65 -24.71 -4.23 9.19
N SER A 66 -25.40 -5.17 8.51
CA SER A 66 -25.23 -5.46 7.08
C SER A 66 -25.30 -4.23 6.17
N SER A 67 -26.07 -3.21 6.53
CA SER A 67 -26.19 -1.94 5.81
C SER A 67 -24.86 -1.20 5.63
N PHE A 68 -23.90 -1.39 6.54
CA PHE A 68 -22.56 -0.79 6.46
C PHE A 68 -21.57 -1.61 5.62
N LYS A 69 -21.87 -2.87 5.29
CA LYS A 69 -20.98 -3.72 4.48
C LYS A 69 -20.80 -3.15 3.06
N SER A 70 -21.86 -2.59 2.48
CA SER A 70 -21.80 -1.96 1.16
C SER A 70 -20.80 -0.81 1.12
N PHE A 71 -20.70 -0.03 2.20
CA PHE A 71 -19.75 1.07 2.31
C PHE A 71 -18.29 0.58 2.31
N SER A 72 -18.00 -0.53 3.00
CA SER A 72 -16.66 -1.14 3.02
C SER A 72 -16.23 -1.63 1.65
N TYR A 73 -17.14 -2.21 0.87
CA TYR A 73 -16.84 -2.65 -0.49
C TYR A 73 -16.48 -1.47 -1.40
N ILE A 74 -17.16 -0.32 -1.25
CA ILE A 74 -16.81 0.91 -1.98
C ILE A 74 -15.39 1.35 -1.61
N ILE A 75 -15.04 1.36 -0.33
CA ILE A 75 -13.68 1.67 0.13
C ILE A 75 -12.67 0.68 -0.47
N LEU A 76 -12.98 -0.61 -0.50
CA LEU A 76 -12.11 -1.65 -1.08
C LEU A 76 -11.83 -1.41 -2.56
N ILE A 77 -12.85 -1.00 -3.31
CA ILE A 77 -12.72 -0.67 -4.73
C ILE A 77 -11.79 0.53 -4.90
N ILE A 78 -12.01 1.61 -4.13
CA ILE A 78 -11.17 2.82 -4.16
C ILE A 78 -9.71 2.50 -3.78
N GLU A 79 -9.53 1.65 -2.77
CA GLU A 79 -8.23 1.14 -2.35
C GLU A 79 -7.50 0.42 -3.50
N SER A 80 -8.21 -0.51 -4.14
CA SER A 80 -7.70 -1.30 -5.26
C SER A 80 -7.30 -0.41 -6.43
N PHE A 81 -8.14 0.55 -6.82
CA PHE A 81 -7.83 1.53 -7.87
C PHE A 81 -6.60 2.37 -7.51
N SER A 82 -6.45 2.78 -6.25
CA SER A 82 -5.30 3.56 -5.80
C SER A 82 -3.99 2.76 -5.88
N ILE A 83 -4.02 1.46 -5.53
CA ILE A 83 -2.86 0.58 -5.64
C ILE A 83 -2.51 0.31 -7.12
N LEU A 84 -3.51 0.05 -7.97
CA LEU A 84 -3.31 -0.11 -9.41
C LEU A 84 -2.69 1.15 -10.04
N ASN A 85 -3.18 2.34 -9.67
CA ASN A 85 -2.60 3.60 -10.13
C ASN A 85 -1.13 3.78 -9.69
N ALA A 86 -0.80 3.35 -8.47
CA ALA A 86 0.59 3.35 -8.00
C ALA A 86 1.46 2.35 -8.77
N MET A 87 0.93 1.16 -9.07
CA MET A 87 1.61 0.15 -9.90
C MET A 87 1.93 0.72 -11.29
N ILE A 88 0.95 1.34 -11.95
CA ILE A 88 1.14 1.99 -13.26
C ILE A 88 2.18 3.11 -13.13
N SER A 89 2.05 3.98 -12.14
CA SER A 89 2.95 5.11 -11.92
C SER A 89 4.41 4.69 -11.76
N ILE A 90 4.67 3.59 -11.04
CA ILE A 90 6.02 3.00 -10.91
C ILE A 90 6.56 2.52 -12.26
N LEU A 91 5.70 1.94 -13.10
CA LEU A 91 6.07 1.47 -14.44
C LEU A 91 6.47 2.65 -15.35
N ILE A 92 5.69 3.74 -15.36
CA ILE A 92 5.93 4.95 -16.16
C ILE A 92 6.85 5.99 -15.46
N HIS A 93 7.38 5.67 -14.29
CA HIS A 93 8.30 6.50 -13.50
C HIS A 93 7.72 7.86 -13.08
N LYS A 94 6.39 7.93 -12.92
CA LYS A 94 5.69 9.10 -12.39
C LYS A 94 5.62 9.05 -10.85
N PRO A 95 5.71 10.19 -10.17
CA PRO A 95 5.44 10.26 -8.75
C PRO A 95 3.98 9.91 -8.49
N TYR A 96 3.74 9.12 -7.44
CA TYR A 96 2.40 8.81 -6.95
C TYR A 96 2.32 9.11 -5.46
N LYS A 97 1.10 9.39 -5.01
CA LYS A 97 0.77 9.70 -3.63
C LYS A 97 -0.50 8.94 -3.26
N TYR A 98 -0.45 8.25 -2.13
CA TYR A 98 -1.66 7.72 -1.51
C TYR A 98 -2.33 8.79 -0.66
N TRP A 99 -3.65 8.79 -0.64
CA TRP A 99 -4.42 9.51 0.36
C TRP A 99 -4.42 8.72 1.66
N ALA A 100 -3.33 8.83 2.41
CA ALA A 100 -3.08 8.02 3.61
C ALA A 100 -2.55 8.88 4.76
N LEU A 101 -2.94 8.52 5.99
CA LEU A 101 -2.36 9.12 7.19
C LEU A 101 -0.90 8.68 7.34
N PRO A 102 0.03 9.60 7.63
CA PRO A 102 1.46 9.31 7.66
C PRO A 102 1.88 8.67 9.00
N TYR A 103 1.29 7.52 9.36
CA TYR A 103 1.63 6.79 10.59
C TYR A 103 3.13 6.49 10.68
N LEU A 104 3.72 6.05 9.57
CA LEU A 104 5.15 5.85 9.43
C LEU A 104 5.76 7.07 8.74
N LYS A 105 6.50 7.86 9.52
CA LYS A 105 7.25 9.02 9.03
C LYS A 105 8.35 8.61 8.07
N GLU A 106 8.59 9.48 7.10
CA GLU A 106 9.80 9.44 6.28
C GLU A 106 10.99 9.74 7.19
N ARG A 107 11.96 8.82 7.31
CA ARG A 107 13.24 9.21 7.87
C ARG A 107 14.05 9.80 6.73
N ARG A 108 14.42 11.07 6.89
CA ARG A 108 15.55 11.66 6.18
C ARG A 108 16.82 10.88 6.51
#